data_AF-A0A350DFP0-F1
#
_entry.id   AF-A0A350DFP0-F1
#
_cell.length_a   1.000
_cell.length_b   1.000
_cell.length_c   1.000
_cell.angle_alpha   90.00
_cell.angle_beta   90.00
_cell.angle_gamma   90.00
#
_symmetry.space_group_name_H-M   'P 1'
#
loop_
_entity.id
_entity.type
_entity.pdbx_description
1 polymer ?
#
loop_
_entity_poly.entity_id
_entity_poly.type
_entity_poly.pdbx_seq_one_letter_code
_entity_poly.pdbx_strand_id
1 'polypeptide(L)' 'RDLAFAWRVAKFVKSNAIVYAKAGQTIGVGAGQMSRVYSAKIAGIKAADEGLSVPGSVMASDAFFPFR' A
#
# COMPACT_ATOMS: atom_id res chain seq x y z
N ARG A 1 -15.26 3.76 1.11
CA ARG A 1 -14.57 4.98 1.59
C ARG A 1 -13.05 4.80 1.58
N ASP A 2 -12.53 3.76 2.23
CA ASP A 2 -11.08 3.54 2.33
C ASP A 2 -10.37 3.27 0.99
N LEU A 3 -11.02 2.61 0.03
CA LEU A 3 -10.45 2.41 -1.32
C LEU A 3 -10.15 3.74 -2.03
N ALA A 4 -11.09 4.69 -1.96
CA ALA A 4 -10.91 6.01 -2.55
C ALA A 4 -9.83 6.82 -1.82
N PHE A 5 -9.70 6.65 -0.50
CA PHE A 5 -8.62 7.23 0.28
C PHE A 5 -7.26 6.64 -0.13
N ALA A 6 -7.13 5.31 -0.14
CA ALA A 6 -5.91 4.62 -0.54
C ALA A 6 -5.48 4.99 -1.98
N TRP A 7 -6.43 5.09 -2.91
CA TRP A 7 -6.17 5.52 -4.29
C TRP A 7 -5.66 6.96 -4.37
N ARG A 8 -6.25 7.89 -3.60
CA ARG A 8 -5.76 9.27 -3.51
C ARG A 8 -4.35 9.34 -2.96
N VAL A 9 -4.04 8.56 -1.92
CA VAL A 9 -2.69 8.49 -1.36
C VAL A 9 -1.71 7.93 -2.38
N ALA A 10 -2.05 6.82 -3.05
CA ALA A 10 -1.20 6.16 -4.05
C ALA A 10 -0.78 7.12 -5.19
N LYS A 11 -1.64 8.04 -5.60
CA LYS A 11 -1.33 9.08 -6.61
C LYS A 11 -0.11 9.94 -6.25
N PHE A 12 0.15 10.17 -4.96
CA PHE A 12 1.25 11.02 -4.48
C PHE A 12 2.50 10.24 -4.07
N VAL A 13 2.44 8.90 -4.09
CA VAL A 13 3.55 8.03 -3.72
C VAL A 13 4.38 7.69 -4.97
N LYS A 14 5.71 7.71 -4.86
CA LYS A 14 6.59 7.34 -5.99
C LYS A 14 6.39 5.88 -6.41
N SER A 15 6.21 5.69 -7.71
CA SER A 15 6.10 4.36 -8.34
C SER A 15 7.33 3.49 -8.10
N ASN A 16 7.21 2.16 -7.99
CA ASN A 16 5.97 1.38 -7.89
C ASN A 16 5.35 1.49 -6.50
N ALA A 17 4.13 2.00 -6.39
CA ALA A 17 3.46 2.26 -5.12
C ALA A 17 2.48 1.14 -4.73
N ILE A 18 2.52 0.77 -3.44
CA ILE A 18 1.51 -0.04 -2.75
C ILE A 18 1.14 0.69 -1.47
N VAL A 19 -0.16 0.91 -1.28
CA VAL A 19 -0.71 1.58 -0.09
C VAL A 19 -1.75 0.67 0.55
N TYR A 20 -1.54 0.29 1.80
CA TYR A 20 -2.56 -0.32 2.65
C TYR A 20 -3.25 0.75 3.47
N ALA A 21 -4.58 0.69 3.57
CA ALA A 21 -5.36 1.62 4.36
C ALA A 21 -6.53 0.95 5.08
N LYS A 22 -6.90 1.44 6.26
CA LYS A 22 -8.02 0.93 7.06
C LYS A 22 -8.56 2.06 7.93
N ALA A 23 -9.89 2.15 8.02
CA ALA A 23 -10.57 3.16 8.84
C ALA A 23 -10.11 4.61 8.55
N GLY A 24 -9.89 4.94 7.27
CA GLY A 24 -9.44 6.27 6.85
C GLY A 24 -7.97 6.61 7.15
N GLN A 25 -7.16 5.63 7.57
CA GLN A 25 -5.73 5.81 7.87
C GLN A 25 -4.86 4.91 7.00
N THR A 26 -3.64 5.34 6.70
CA THR A 26 -2.64 4.51 6.02
C THR A 26 -2.01 3.54 7.02
N ILE A 27 -2.07 2.25 6.73
CA ILE A 27 -1.49 1.18 7.55
C ILE A 27 -0.05 0.90 7.15
N GLY A 28 0.26 1.00 5.86
CA GLY A 28 1.60 0.78 5.35
C GLY A 28 1.75 1.28 3.92
N VAL A 29 2.93 1.83 3.60
CA VAL A 29 3.23 2.39 2.28
C VAL A 29 4.58 1.87 1.79
N GLY A 30 4.57 1.25 0.63
CA GLY A 30 5.74 0.79 -0.12
C GLY A 30 5.86 1.57 -1.42
N ALA A 31 7.07 2.04 -1.72
CA ALA A 31 7.32 2.95 -2.82
C ALA A 31 8.73 2.75 -3.40
N GLY A 32 8.92 3.15 -4.66
CA GLY A 32 10.25 3.26 -5.28
C GLY A 32 10.96 1.94 -5.59
N GLN A 33 10.29 0.80 -5.46
CA GLN A 33 10.90 -0.50 -5.79
C GLN A 33 10.75 -0.85 -7.26
N MET A 34 11.72 -1.60 -7.79
CA MET A 34 11.67 -2.12 -9.17
C MET A 34 10.48 -3.05 -9.39
N SER A 35 10.10 -3.81 -8.36
CA SER A 35 8.95 -4.72 -8.39
C SER A 35 7.90 -4.31 -7.38
N ARG A 36 6.65 -4.30 -7.83
CA ARG A 36 5.48 -4.02 -7.00
C ARG A 36 5.24 -5.07 -5.91
N VAL A 37 5.72 -6.31 -6.12
CA VAL A 37 5.75 -7.35 -5.09
C VAL A 37 6.63 -6.92 -3.92
N TYR A 38 7.79 -6.32 -4.20
CA TYR A 38 8.67 -5.80 -3.16
C TYR A 38 8.06 -4.58 -2.46
N SER A 39 7.42 -3.67 -3.20
CA SER A 39 6.67 -2.58 -2.57
C SER A 39 5.60 -3.10 -1.60
N ALA A 40 4.87 -4.15 -1.97
CA ALA A 40 3.87 -4.77 -1.10
C ALA A 40 4.47 -5.38 0.17
N LYS A 41 5.63 -6.05 0.05
CA LYS A 41 6.38 -6.59 1.19
C LYS A 41 6.85 -5.48 2.13
N ILE A 42 7.47 -4.43 1.60
CA ILE A 42 7.96 -3.29 2.41
C ILE A 42 6.79 -2.60 3.13
N ALA A 43 5.66 -2.40 2.43
CA ALA A 43 4.47 -1.83 3.05
C ALA A 43 3.97 -2.68 4.23
N GLY A 44 4.03 -4.01 4.11
CA GLY A 44 3.65 -4.93 5.19
C GLY A 44 4.64 -4.97 6.34
N ILE A 45 5.95 -4.94 6.06
CA ILE A 45 7.01 -4.87 7.07
C ILE A 45 6.87 -3.59 7.89
N LYS A 46 6.73 -2.43 7.23
CA LYS A 46 6.53 -1.15 7.93
C LYS A 46 5.27 -1.14 8.82
N ALA A 47 4.18 -1.76 8.35
CA ALA A 47 2.99 -1.88 9.17
C ALA A 47 3.26 -2.72 10.43
N ALA A 48 4.00 -3.83 10.29
CA ALA A 48 4.37 -4.68 11.42
C ALA A 48 5.33 -3.98 12.40
N ASP A 49 6.31 -3.23 11.90
CA ASP A 49 7.26 -2.46 12.72
C ASP A 49 6.54 -1.43 13.60
N GLU A 50 5.45 -0.85 13.09
CA GLU A 50 4.58 0.10 13.81
C GLU A 50 3.45 -0.57 14.62
N GLY A 51 3.43 -1.91 14.70
CA GLY A 51 2.40 -2.67 15.40
C GLY A 51 1.00 -2.59 14.77
N LEU A 52 0.91 -2.21 13.49
CA LEU A 52 -0.34 -2.08 12.75
C LEU A 52 -0.69 -3.38 11.99
N SER A 53 -1.96 -3.77 12.04
CA SER A 53 -2.46 -4.98 11.39
C SER A 53 -2.90 -4.71 9.94
N VAL A 54 -2.22 -5.35 8.97
CA VAL A 54 -2.59 -5.33 7.55
C VAL A 54 -3.89 -6.12 7.26
N PRO A 55 -4.17 -7.27 7.89
CA PRO A 55 -5.45 -7.96 7.71
C PRO A 55 -6.70 -7.08 7.93
N GLY A 56 -7.63 -7.16 6.98
CA GLY A 56 -8.85 -6.35 6.94
C GLY A 56 -8.63 -4.89 6.50
N SER A 57 -7.44 -4.54 6.00
CA SER A 57 -7.21 -3.30 5.26
C SER A 57 -7.58 -3.45 3.78
N VAL A 58 -7.77 -2.32 3.09
CA VAL A 58 -7.84 -2.26 1.63
C VAL A 58 -6.47 -1.88 1.07
N MET A 59 -6.20 -2.24 -0.18
CA MET A 59 -4.96 -1.93 -0.87
C MET A 59 -5.22 -1.15 -2.15
N ALA A 60 -4.39 -0.14 -2.41
CA ALA A 60 -4.33 0.57 -3.68
C ALA A 60 -2.92 0.47 -4.28
N SER A 61 -2.88 0.43 -5.61
CA SER A 61 -1.64 0.45 -6.37
C SER A 61 -1.72 1.43 -7.53
N ASP A 62 -0.69 2.21 -7.76
CA ASP A 62 -0.67 3.27 -8.78
C ASP A 62 -0.72 2.78 -10.24
N ALA A 63 -0.65 1.46 -10.49
CA ALA A 63 -0.87 0.84 -11.80
C ALA A 63 -1.34 -0.62 -11.64
N PHE A 64 -1.59 -1.30 -12.76
CA PHE A 64 -2.14 -2.66 -12.77
C PHE A 64 -1.15 -3.72 -12.24
N PHE A 65 -1.67 -4.87 -11.80
CA PHE A 65 -0.86 -6.04 -11.47
C PHE A 65 -0.76 -6.95 -12.71
N PRO A 66 0.46 -7.23 -13.21
CA PRO A 66 0.62 -8.05 -14.41
C PRO A 66 0.41 -9.56 -14.18
N PHE A 67 0.43 -10.01 -12.92
CA PHE A 67 0.36 -11.43 -12.54
C PHE A 67 -0.52 -11.60 -11.29
N ARG A 68 -0.96 -12.84 -11.04
CA ARG A 68 -1.72 -13.25 -9.85
C ARG A 68 -0.81 -13.86 -8.79
#